data_AF-A0A7R9PSA7-F1
#
_entry.id   AF-A0A7R9PSA7-F1
#
_cell.length_a   1.000
_cell.length_b   1.000
_cell.length_c   1.000
_cell.angle_alpha   90.00
_cell.angle_beta   90.00
_cell.angle_gamma   90.00
#
_symmetry.space_group_name_H-M   'P 1'
#
loop_
_entity.id
_entity.type
_entity.pdbx_description
1 polymer ?
#
loop_
_entity_poly.entity_id
_entity_poly.type
_entity_poly.pdbx_seq_one_letter_code
_entity_poly.pdbx_strand_id
1 'polypeptide(L)' 'MVSMANNGPNTNASQFFITYSPQPHLDLKYTLFGKVIDGFDTLDELEKLPINPKNYKPLTETRLNSITIHANPLAG' A
#
# COMPACT_ATOMS: atom_id res chain seq x y z
N MET A 1 3.79 -3.21 -5.78
CA MET A 1 3.02 -4.35 -5.24
C MET A 1 2.16 -3.87 -4.07
N VAL A 2 0.97 -4.45 -3.87
CA VAL A 2 0.10 -4.20 -2.70
C VAL A 2 0.03 -5.46 -1.83
N SER A 3 0.31 -5.32 -0.53
CA SER A 3 0.45 -6.45 0.39
C SER A 3 -0.08 -6.14 1.79
N MET A 4 -0.56 -7.16 2.51
CA MET A 4 -1.01 -7.02 3.89
C MET A 4 0.17 -6.85 4.85
N ALA A 5 0.08 -5.90 5.77
CA ALA A 5 0.99 -5.80 6.90
C ALA A 5 0.56 -6.81 7.99
N ASN A 6 1.55 -7.38 8.69
CA ASN A 6 1.34 -8.36 9.74
C ASN A 6 2.40 -8.23 10.84
N ASN A 7 2.11 -8.81 12.01
CA ASN A 7 3.02 -8.94 13.15
C ASN A 7 3.47 -10.40 13.32
N GLY A 8 3.61 -11.14 12.22
CA GLY A 8 3.90 -12.57 12.20
C GLY A 8 2.82 -13.39 11.46
N PRO A 9 3.04 -14.71 11.30
CA PRO A 9 2.13 -15.57 10.55
C PRO A 9 0.67 -15.47 11.03
N ASN A 10 -0.27 -15.37 10.08
CA ASN A 10 -1.71 -15.34 10.33
C ASN A 10 -2.22 -14.16 11.18
N THR A 11 -1.54 -13.02 11.16
CA THR A 11 -1.96 -11.79 11.87
C THR A 11 -2.41 -10.67 10.92
N ASN A 12 -2.86 -11.03 9.72
CA ASN A 12 -3.41 -10.07 8.76
C ASN A 12 -4.74 -9.49 9.27
N ALA A 13 -4.91 -8.17 9.17
CA ALA A 13 -6.14 -7.47 9.54
C ALA A 13 -6.54 -6.45 8.48
N SER A 14 -6.35 -5.15 8.74
CA SER A 14 -6.71 -4.07 7.82
C SER A 14 -5.51 -3.26 7.31
N GLN A 15 -4.35 -3.38 7.96
CA GLN A 15 -3.17 -2.65 7.52
C GLN A 15 -2.59 -3.30 6.26
N PHE A 16 -2.32 -2.46 5.27
CA PHE A 16 -1.65 -2.85 4.03
C PHE A 16 -0.59 -1.81 3.68
N PHE A 17 0.31 -2.18 2.78
CA PHE A 17 1.33 -1.28 2.24
C PHE A 17 1.47 -1.44 0.73
N ILE A 18 1.98 -0.39 0.10
CA ILE A 18 2.36 -0.36 -1.30
C ILE A 18 3.87 -0.17 -1.37
N THR A 19 4.53 -0.95 -2.21
CA THR A 19 5.98 -0.85 -2.43
C THR A 19 6.30 0.14 -3.54
N TYR A 20 7.27 1.02 -3.30
CA TYR A 20 7.81 1.97 -4.30
C TYR A 20 8.82 1.34 -5.25
N SER A 21 9.44 0.22 -4.87
CA SER A 21 10.43 -0.50 -5.69
C SER A 21 10.35 -2.01 -5.45
N PRO A 22 10.99 -2.85 -6.26
CA PRO A 22 11.04 -4.30 -6.01
C PRO A 22 11.64 -4.61 -4.64
N GLN A 23 10.96 -5.44 -3.83
CA GLN A 23 11.39 -5.83 -2.48
C GLN A 23 11.40 -7.36 -2.30
N PRO A 24 12.36 -8.10 -2.91
CA PRO A 24 12.36 -9.57 -2.91
C PRO A 24 12.43 -10.21 -1.52
N HIS A 25 12.96 -9.48 -0.53
CA HIS A 25 13.11 -9.99 0.84
C HIS A 25 11.79 -10.09 1.62
N LEU A 26 10.70 -9.54 1.07
CA LEU A 26 9.34 -9.61 1.60
C LEU A 26 8.55 -10.82 1.07
N ASP A 27 9.07 -11.48 0.04
CA ASP A 27 8.42 -12.62 -0.59
C ASP A 27 8.20 -13.75 0.43
N LEU A 28 7.03 -14.41 0.34
CA LEU A 28 6.58 -15.48 1.23
C LEU A 28 6.39 -15.09 2.71
N LYS A 29 6.68 -13.83 3.10
CA LYS A 29 6.45 -13.31 4.46
C LYS A 29 5.18 -12.48 4.59
N TYR A 30 4.81 -11.78 3.52
CA TYR A 30 3.62 -10.95 3.47
C TYR A 30 2.68 -11.41 2.35
N THR A 31 1.38 -11.37 2.63
CA THR A 31 0.36 -11.81 1.67
C THR A 31 0.17 -10.74 0.60
N LEU A 32 0.66 -11.04 -0.61
CA LEU A 32 0.43 -10.24 -1.82
C LEU A 32 -1.01 -10.43 -2.28
N PHE A 33 -1.78 -9.34 -2.43
CA PHE A 33 -3.19 -9.39 -2.84
C PHE A 33 -3.55 -8.45 -3.99
N GLY A 34 -2.62 -7.61 -4.44
CA GLY A 34 -2.90 -6.67 -5.52
C GLY A 34 -1.67 -6.01 -6.12
N LYS A 35 -1.91 -5.24 -7.18
CA LYS A 35 -0.92 -4.43 -7.88
C LYS A 35 -1.56 -3.11 -8.26
N VAL A 36 -0.79 -2.02 -8.15
CA VAL A 36 -1.17 -0.72 -8.70
C VAL A 36 -1.10 -0.81 -10.21
N ILE A 37 -2.20 -0.48 -10.89
CA ILE A 37 -2.33 -0.56 -12.34
C ILE A 37 -2.44 0.83 -12.99
N ASP A 38 -2.74 1.86 -12.21
CA ASP A 38 -2.87 3.26 -12.60
C ASP A 38 -2.58 4.16 -11.39
N GLY A 39 -2.28 5.44 -11.60
CA GLY A 39 -2.00 6.42 -10.53
C GLY A 39 -0.57 6.36 -9.96
N PHE A 40 0.42 6.04 -10.78
CA PHE A 40 1.83 5.97 -10.35
C PHE A 40 2.42 7.35 -9.99
N ASP A 41 1.95 8.42 -10.62
CA ASP A 41 2.26 9.80 -10.25
C ASP A 41 1.87 10.13 -8.81
N THR A 42 0.71 9.63 -8.36
CA THR A 42 0.29 9.76 -6.96
C THR A 42 1.24 9.02 -6.01
N LEU A 43 1.76 7.85 -6.40
CA LEU A 43 2.79 7.17 -5.60
C LEU A 43 4.09 7.96 -5.55
N ASP A 44 4.52 8.57 -6.67
CA ASP A 44 5.71 9.41 -6.71
C ASP A 44 5.58 10.64 -5.80
N GLU A 45 4.38 11.22 -5.70
CA GLU A 45 4.09 12.32 -4.77
C GLU A 45 4.14 11.85 -3.32
N LEU A 46 3.56 10.68 -3.00
CA LEU A 46 3.59 10.09 -1.66
C LEU A 46 5.02 9.75 -1.20
N GLU A 47 5.89 9.31 -2.11
CA GLU A 47 7.30 9.02 -1.80
C GLU A 47 8.10 10.28 -1.45
N LYS A 48 7.74 11.43 -2.03
CA LYS A 48 8.44 12.71 -1.84
C LYS A 48 7.98 13.49 -0.60
N LEU A 49 6.94 13.03 0.10
CA LEU A 49 6.41 13.73 1.27
C LEU A 49 7.48 13.93 2.35
N PRO A 50 7.62 15.15 2.91
CA PRO A 50 8.46 15.36 4.09
C PRO A 50 7.99 14.48 5.25
N ILE A 51 8.92 13.72 5.84
CA ILE A 51 8.64 12.83 6.96
C ILE A 51 9.42 13.23 8.21
N ASN A 52 8.90 12.82 9.37
CA ASN A 52 9.68 12.80 10.59
C ASN A 52 10.71 11.64 10.52
N PRO A 53 12.02 11.92 10.61
CA PRO A 53 13.05 10.91 10.42
C PRO A 53 13.11 9.86 11.55
N LYS A 54 12.45 10.10 12.70
CA LYS A 54 12.45 9.16 13.83
C LYS A 54 11.39 8.06 13.72
N ASN A 55 10.26 8.34 13.08
CA ASN A 55 9.12 7.43 13.04
C ASN A 55 8.49 7.27 11.66
N TYR A 56 9.10 7.87 10.63
CA TYR A 56 8.68 7.79 9.22
C TYR A 56 7.24 8.26 8.95
N LYS A 57 6.63 9.00 9.89
CA LYS A 57 5.31 9.60 9.68
C LYS A 57 5.45 10.87 8.82
N PRO A 58 4.60 11.05 7.79
CA PRO A 58 4.50 12.33 7.09
C PRO A 58 4.28 13.50 8.03
N LEU A 59 4.96 14.62 7.78
CA LEU A 59 4.80 15.87 8.55
C LEU A 59 3.43 16.51 8.30
N THR A 60 2.94 16.36 7.06
CA THR A 60 1.60 16.75 6.66
C THR A 60 0.69 15.54 6.69
N GLU A 61 -0.46 15.70 7.34
CA GLU A 61 -1.45 14.64 7.44
C GLU A 61 -1.97 14.25 6.04
N THR A 62 -1.84 12.97 5.71
CA THR A 62 -2.28 12.40 4.43
C THR A 62 -3.30 11.32 4.72
N ARG A 63 -4.48 11.41 4.09
CA ARG A 63 -5.60 10.51 4.36
C ARG A 63 -6.16 9.92 3.07
N LEU A 64 -6.58 8.67 3.16
CA LEU A 64 -7.47 8.07 2.19
C LEU A 64 -8.89 8.60 2.47
N ASN A 65 -9.42 9.41 1.55
CA ASN A 65 -10.71 10.09 1.74
C ASN A 65 -11.90 9.17 1.42
N SER A 66 -11.77 8.36 0.37
CA SER A 66 -12.80 7.40 -0.05
C SER A 66 -12.18 6.27 -0.87
N ILE A 67 -12.88 5.14 -0.96
CA ILE A 67 -12.52 4.00 -1.82
C ILE A 67 -13.68 3.76 -2.77
N THR A 68 -13.37 3.67 -4.06
CA THR A 68 -14.34 3.24 -5.09
C THR A 68 -14.05 1.80 -5.48
N ILE A 69 -15.05 0.93 -5.39
CA ILE A 69 -14.97 -0.46 -5.84
C ILE A 69 -15.55 -0.52 -7.25
N HIS A 70 -14.72 -0.84 -8.23
CA HIS A 70 -15.17 -1.04 -9.61
C HIS A 70 -15.85 -2.40 -9.72
N ALA A 71 -17.13 -2.39 -10.12
CA ALA A 71 -17.86 -3.62 -10.39
C ALA A 71 -17.21 -4.40 -11.53
N ASN A 72 -17.30 -5.74 -11.48
CA ASN A 72 -16.87 -6.57 -12.59
C ASN A 72 -17.78 -6.29 -13.80
N PRO A 73 -17.27 -5.74 -14.91
CA PRO A 73 -18.09 -5.41 -16.08
C PRO A 73 -18.64 -6.65 -16.81
N LEU A 74 -18.16 -7.85 -16.45
CA LEU A 74 -18.56 -9.14 -17.03
C LEU A 74 -19.49 -9.96 -16.12
N ALA A 75 -19.80 -9.47 -14.91
CA ALA A 75 -20.77 -10.12 -14.04
C ALA A 75 -22.18 -9.67 -14.45
N GLY A 76 -22.88 -10.53 -15.19
CA GLY A 76 -24.32 -10.43 -15.44
C GLY A 76 -25.16 -10.87 -14.25
#